data_AF-A0A401QMH8-F1
#
_entry.id   AF-A0A401QMH8-F1
#
_cell.length_a   1.000
_cell.length_b   1.000
_cell.length_c   1.000
_cell.angle_alpha   90.00
_cell.angle_beta   90.00
_cell.angle_gamma   90.00
#
_symmetry.space_group_name_H-M   'P 1'
#
loop_
_entity.id
_entity.type
_entity.pdbx_description
1 polymer ?
#
loop_
_entity_poly.entity_id
_entity_poly.type
_entity_poly.pdbx_seq_one_letter_code
_entity_poly.pdbx_strand_id
1 'polypeptide(L)'
;MKLAREGFSIDHILAGAVREAAAHRVGLCPLLCDQAQGPEGEGANTTNRKLADVREKASLDMEGASFPESLAWKLAGDLPEKGRQAFMEAVTRLRATLVEPLVTELDHFSLYIAPPPASGDVLTQIIKRAKQPGLSLASVSSVENASTAYRDILNAAQQVYRSLSSFLGQKQSRDRHSMKVALAGSQLTIVDDSGNVFVTVG
;
A
#
# COMPACT_ATOMS: atom_id res chain seq x y z
N MET A 1 14.05 14.78 -3.09
CA MET A 1 14.38 15.69 -1.96
C MET A 1 13.76 17.07 -2.10
N LYS A 2 13.87 17.71 -3.28
CA LYS A 2 13.40 19.07 -3.57
C LYS A 2 11.98 19.40 -3.05
N LEU A 3 10.98 18.61 -3.45
CA LEU A 3 9.58 18.82 -3.01
C LEU A 3 9.40 18.85 -1.49
N ALA A 4 10.12 18.02 -0.73
CA ALA A 4 10.00 18.02 0.73
C ALA A 4 10.71 19.22 1.38
N ARG A 5 11.73 19.80 0.73
CA ARG A 5 12.47 20.98 1.24
C ARG A 5 11.80 22.30 0.86
N GLU A 6 11.41 22.43 -0.40
CA GLU A 6 10.87 23.67 -1.00
C GLU A 6 9.33 23.74 -0.89
N GLY A 7 8.69 22.57 -0.82
CA GLY A 7 7.27 22.42 -0.65
C GLY A 7 6.50 22.20 -1.94
N PHE A 8 5.21 21.96 -1.76
CA PHE A 8 4.22 21.92 -2.83
C PHE A 8 2.87 22.40 -2.33
N SER A 9 2.06 22.96 -3.24
CA SER A 9 0.70 23.38 -2.93
C SER A 9 -0.19 22.16 -2.71
N ILE A 10 -0.93 22.14 -1.60
CA ILE A 10 -1.94 21.13 -1.30
C ILE A 10 -3.17 21.37 -2.18
N ASP A 11 -3.69 20.32 -2.81
CA ASP A 11 -4.97 20.36 -3.52
C ASP A 11 -6.15 19.99 -2.60
N HIS A 12 -7.38 20.16 -3.10
CA HIS A 12 -8.60 19.86 -2.34
C HIS A 12 -8.70 18.40 -1.86
N ILE A 13 -8.12 17.43 -2.58
CA ILE A 13 -8.16 16.00 -2.22
C ILE A 13 -7.23 15.74 -1.04
N LEU A 14 -5.98 16.19 -1.14
CA LEU A 14 -5.01 16.06 -0.07
C LEU A 14 -5.42 16.84 1.17
N ALA A 15 -6.01 18.04 1.02
CA ALA A 15 -6.58 18.79 2.14
C ALA A 15 -7.74 18.02 2.82
N GLY A 16 -8.54 17.28 2.06
CA GLY A 16 -9.54 16.34 2.59
C GLY A 16 -8.91 15.25 3.46
N ALA A 17 -7.91 14.56 2.93
CA ALA A 17 -7.21 13.49 3.63
C ALA A 17 -6.48 13.97 4.89
N VAL A 18 -5.85 15.15 4.84
CA VAL A 18 -5.17 15.78 5.98
C VAL A 18 -6.16 16.09 7.12
N ARG A 19 -7.34 16.64 6.79
CA ARG A 19 -8.40 16.89 7.78
C ARG A 19 -8.91 15.61 8.42
N GLU A 20 -9.13 14.56 7.62
CA GLU A 20 -9.55 13.25 8.14
C GLU A 20 -8.49 12.65 9.07
N ALA A 21 -7.22 12.67 8.68
CA ALA A 21 -6.12 12.16 9.50
C ALA A 21 -5.97 12.92 10.82
N ALA A 22 -6.10 14.25 10.80
CA ALA A 22 -6.05 15.08 11.98
C ALA A 22 -7.24 14.83 12.93
N ALA A 23 -8.45 14.63 12.39
CA ALA A 23 -9.64 14.34 13.18
C ALA A 23 -9.53 13.01 13.96
N HIS A 24 -8.83 12.02 13.40
CA HIS A 24 -8.60 10.71 14.04
C HIS A 24 -7.42 10.71 15.04
N ARG A 25 -6.86 11.88 15.38
CA ARG A 25 -5.79 12.07 16.38
C ARG A 25 -4.56 11.17 16.19
N VAL A 26 -4.23 10.84 14.95
CA VAL A 26 -2.90 10.31 14.68
C VAL A 26 -1.93 11.48 14.91
N GLY A 27 -0.81 11.25 15.59
CA GLY A 27 0.20 12.28 15.93
C GLY A 27 0.93 12.87 14.71
N LEU A 28 0.23 13.08 13.61
CA LEU A 28 0.69 13.58 12.32
C LEU A 28 0.56 15.09 12.21
N CYS A 29 -0.07 15.78 13.16
CA CYS A 29 -0.13 17.25 13.11
C CYS A 29 1.24 17.93 13.01
N PRO A 30 2.31 17.45 13.68
CA PRO A 30 3.67 17.97 13.45
C PRO A 30 4.17 17.82 12.00
N LEU A 31 3.48 17.05 11.16
CA LEU A 31 3.80 16.80 9.75
C LEU A 31 2.78 17.40 8.78
N LEU A 32 1.53 17.65 9.22
CA LEU A 32 0.39 17.96 8.35
C LEU A 32 -0.48 19.14 8.84
N CYS A 33 -0.14 19.77 9.96
CA CYS A 33 -0.85 20.91 10.52
C CYS A 33 0.06 22.13 10.51
N ASP A 34 -0.49 23.28 10.14
CA ASP A 34 0.13 24.57 10.40
C ASP A 34 0.17 24.78 11.91
N GLN A 35 1.34 25.19 12.43
CA GLN A 35 1.63 25.27 13.86
C GLN A 35 0.69 26.22 14.63
N ALA A 36 -0.05 27.09 13.92
CA ALA A 36 -0.99 28.04 14.50
C ALA A 36 -2.46 27.85 14.09
N GLN A 37 -2.77 27.12 13.00
CA GLN A 37 -4.10 27.20 12.35
C GLN A 37 -4.81 25.85 12.16
N GLY A 38 -4.21 24.74 12.56
CA GLY A 38 -4.80 23.41 12.40
C GLY A 38 -4.33 22.73 11.10
N PRO A 39 -5.05 21.71 10.59
CA PRO A 39 -4.64 20.92 9.43
C PRO A 39 -4.41 21.81 8.20
N GLU A 40 -3.33 21.58 7.45
CA GLU A 40 -3.05 22.39 6.26
C GLU A 40 -4.20 22.28 5.23
N GLY A 41 -4.65 23.44 4.76
CA GLY A 41 -5.78 23.57 3.83
C GLY A 41 -5.36 23.55 2.36
N GLU A 42 -6.35 23.53 1.48
CA GLU A 42 -6.14 23.70 0.04
C GLU A 42 -5.40 25.02 -0.25
N GLY A 43 -4.43 24.97 -1.16
CA GLY A 43 -3.59 26.11 -1.52
C GLY A 43 -2.43 26.39 -0.55
N ALA A 44 -2.37 25.71 0.61
CA ALA A 44 -1.24 25.82 1.52
C ALA A 44 0.03 25.19 0.89
N ASN A 45 1.18 25.84 1.07
CA ASN A 45 2.47 25.29 0.64
C ASN A 45 3.09 24.47 1.76
N THR A 46 2.98 23.15 1.67
CA THR A 46 3.47 22.26 2.73
C THR A 46 4.94 21.91 2.55
N THR A 47 5.72 21.91 3.63
CA THR A 47 7.14 21.51 3.63
C THR A 47 7.43 20.51 4.73
N ASN A 48 8.38 19.59 4.50
CA ASN A 48 8.84 18.64 5.51
C ASN A 48 10.35 18.41 5.41
N ARG A 49 11.11 19.33 6.03
CA ARG A 49 12.59 19.29 6.02
C ARG A 49 13.14 18.04 6.70
N LYS A 50 12.53 17.57 7.79
CA LYS A 50 12.93 16.33 8.47
C LYS A 50 12.81 15.11 7.55
N LEU A 51 11.71 15.00 6.81
CA LEU A 51 11.53 13.96 5.79
C LEU A 51 12.58 14.09 4.68
N ALA A 52 12.89 15.30 4.24
CA ALA A 52 13.95 15.52 3.26
C ALA A 52 15.31 15.01 3.76
N ASP A 53 15.67 15.32 5.01
CA ASP A 53 16.93 14.87 5.62
C ASP A 53 16.99 13.35 5.79
N VAL A 54 15.87 12.71 6.15
CA VAL A 54 15.78 11.24 6.25
C VAL A 54 15.95 10.61 4.87
N ARG A 55 15.27 11.14 3.85
CA ARG A 55 15.37 10.61 2.48
C ARG A 55 16.79 10.81 1.91
N GLU A 56 17.43 11.94 2.18
CA GLU A 56 18.82 12.20 1.78
C GLU A 56 19.78 11.21 2.45
N LYS A 57 19.65 11.01 3.76
CA LYS A 57 20.46 10.02 4.48
C LYS A 57 20.24 8.61 3.94
N ALA A 58 18.99 8.24 3.64
CA ALA A 58 18.68 6.96 3.01
C ALA A 58 19.34 6.84 1.62
N SER A 59 19.32 7.88 0.79
CA SER A 59 19.97 7.80 -0.53
C SER A 59 21.49 7.66 -0.47
N LEU A 60 22.12 8.09 0.63
CA LEU A 60 23.58 7.99 0.83
C LEU A 60 23.97 6.66 1.48
N ASP A 61 23.18 6.16 2.41
CA ASP A 61 23.54 5.02 3.25
C ASP A 61 22.96 3.68 2.75
N MET A 62 21.94 3.69 1.88
CA MET A 62 21.31 2.47 1.40
C MET A 62 22.24 1.72 0.46
N GLU A 63 22.74 0.58 0.93
CA GLU A 63 23.55 -0.35 0.16
C GLU A 63 22.91 -1.75 0.18
N GLY A 64 22.55 -2.25 -1.01
CA GLY A 64 21.97 -3.58 -1.18
C GLY A 64 20.58 -3.76 -0.56
N ALA A 65 20.29 -4.97 -0.08
CA ALA A 65 18.95 -5.37 0.39
C ALA A 65 18.70 -5.12 1.90
N SER A 66 19.66 -4.51 2.59
CA SER A 66 19.68 -4.37 4.05
C SER A 66 19.35 -2.96 4.48
N PHE A 67 18.59 -2.80 5.57
CA PHE A 67 18.38 -1.46 6.14
C PHE A 67 19.67 -0.98 6.84
N PRO A 68 20.18 0.23 6.55
CA PRO A 68 21.41 0.76 7.14
C PRO A 68 21.26 1.01 8.64
N GLU A 69 22.24 0.55 9.41
CA GLU A 69 22.22 0.65 10.87
C GLU A 69 22.26 2.11 11.34
N SER A 70 23.06 2.96 10.69
CA SER A 70 23.13 4.41 10.95
C SER A 70 21.77 5.10 10.83
N LEU A 71 21.00 4.75 9.80
CA LEU A 71 19.66 5.27 9.59
C LEU A 71 18.68 4.70 10.62
N ALA A 72 18.82 3.42 10.97
CA ALA A 72 17.99 2.77 11.98
C ALA A 72 18.12 3.48 13.34
N TRP A 73 19.35 3.72 13.80
CA TRP A 73 19.61 4.46 15.04
C TRP A 73 19.00 5.86 15.03
N LYS A 74 19.10 6.56 13.90
CA LYS A 74 18.52 7.90 13.75
C LYS A 74 16.99 7.87 13.87
N LEU A 75 16.32 6.91 13.24
CA LEU A 75 14.86 6.76 13.32
C LEU A 75 14.40 6.31 14.71
N ALA A 76 15.21 5.54 15.42
CA ALA A 76 14.88 5.02 16.74
C ALA A 76 15.15 6.02 17.88
N GLY A 77 15.78 7.17 17.58
CA GLY A 77 16.18 8.18 18.56
C GLY A 77 15.02 8.75 19.36
N ASP A 78 13.87 8.96 18.70
CA ASP A 78 12.67 9.54 19.30
C ASP A 78 11.81 8.49 20.05
N LEU A 79 12.21 7.21 20.01
CA LEU A 79 11.51 6.13 20.71
C LEU A 79 11.99 6.00 22.16
N PRO A 80 11.09 5.63 23.10
CA PRO A 80 11.48 5.23 24.45
C PRO A 80 12.38 3.99 24.40
N GLU A 81 13.21 3.77 25.42
CA GLU A 81 14.24 2.72 25.45
C GLU A 81 13.74 1.34 25.00
N LYS A 82 12.64 0.86 25.58
CA LYS A 82 12.02 -0.41 25.20
C LYS A 82 11.57 -0.43 23.72
N GLY A 83 11.03 0.68 23.23
CA GLY A 83 10.60 0.82 21.83
C GLY A 83 11.79 0.86 20.87
N ARG A 84 12.87 1.54 21.26
CA ARG A 84 14.13 1.60 20.51
C ARG A 84 14.75 0.22 20.34
N GLN A 85 14.86 -0.55 21.42
CA GLN A 85 15.40 -1.91 21.36
C GLN A 85 14.58 -2.79 20.41
N ALA A 86 13.26 -2.82 20.57
CA ALA A 86 12.37 -3.61 19.71
C ALA A 86 12.46 -3.19 18.24
N PHE A 87 12.54 -1.87 17.96
CA PHE A 87 12.72 -1.35 16.61
C PHE A 87 14.04 -1.79 15.98
N MET A 88 15.16 -1.65 16.71
CA MET A 88 16.47 -2.04 16.22
C MET A 88 16.56 -3.54 15.94
N GLU A 89 16.02 -4.38 16.82
CA GLU A 89 15.93 -5.83 16.59
C GLU A 89 15.06 -6.18 15.37
N ALA A 90 13.99 -5.42 15.09
CA ALA A 90 13.15 -5.63 13.92
C ALA A 90 13.85 -5.21 12.63
N VAL A 91 14.44 -4.01 12.60
CA VAL A 91 15.05 -3.42 11.41
C VAL A 91 16.33 -4.15 10.98
N THR A 92 17.13 -4.62 11.93
CA THR A 92 18.35 -5.41 11.63
C THR A 92 18.03 -6.73 10.93
N ARG A 93 16.87 -7.33 11.24
CA ARG A 93 16.36 -8.54 10.58
C ARG A 93 15.60 -8.27 9.28
N LEU A 94 15.26 -7.01 9.00
CA LEU A 94 14.53 -6.64 7.79
C LEU A 94 15.45 -6.71 6.58
N ARG A 95 15.00 -7.45 5.56
CA ARG A 95 15.68 -7.60 4.27
C ARG A 95 14.65 -7.56 3.15
N ALA A 96 14.97 -6.84 2.07
CA ALA A 96 14.23 -6.99 0.83
C ALA A 96 14.42 -8.42 0.31
N THR A 97 13.31 -9.08 -0.04
CA THR A 97 13.34 -10.45 -0.58
C THR A 97 12.87 -10.42 -2.02
N LEU A 98 13.65 -11.07 -2.88
CA LEU A 98 13.21 -11.34 -4.24
C LEU A 98 12.40 -12.63 -4.22
N VAL A 99 11.17 -12.54 -4.70
CA VAL A 99 10.22 -13.66 -4.75
C VAL A 99 9.63 -13.72 -6.14
N GLU A 100 9.42 -14.95 -6.63
CA GLU A 100 8.76 -15.16 -7.90
C GLU A 100 7.29 -14.66 -7.82
N PRO A 101 6.79 -13.99 -8.87
CA PRO A 101 5.41 -13.56 -8.93
C PRO A 101 4.47 -14.76 -9.01
N LEU A 102 3.24 -14.58 -8.54
CA LEU A 102 2.15 -15.47 -8.87
C LEU A 102 1.78 -15.25 -10.34
N VAL A 103 1.68 -16.34 -11.09
CA VAL A 103 1.28 -16.31 -12.50
C VAL A 103 -0.07 -17.00 -12.65
N THR A 104 -1.01 -16.32 -13.31
CA THR A 104 -2.29 -16.92 -13.72
C THR A 104 -2.63 -16.49 -15.14
N GLU A 105 -3.30 -17.35 -15.87
CA GLU A 105 -3.70 -17.06 -17.25
C GLU A 105 -5.14 -16.56 -17.31
N LEU A 106 -5.40 -15.61 -18.19
CA LEU A 106 -6.74 -15.21 -18.61
C LEU A 106 -6.74 -15.04 -20.13
N ASP A 107 -7.52 -15.86 -20.81
CA ASP A 107 -7.46 -16.05 -22.27
C ASP A 107 -6.02 -16.36 -22.74
N HIS A 108 -5.42 -15.49 -23.55
CA HIS A 108 -4.07 -15.61 -24.08
C HIS A 108 -3.04 -14.74 -23.32
N PHE A 109 -3.44 -14.14 -22.20
CA PHE A 109 -2.58 -13.29 -21.38
C PHE A 109 -2.09 -14.01 -20.13
N SER A 110 -0.82 -13.76 -19.79
CA SER A 110 -0.25 -14.09 -18.49
C SER A 110 -0.36 -12.89 -17.55
N LEU A 111 -0.97 -13.09 -16.39
CA LEU A 111 -1.10 -12.09 -15.34
C LEU A 111 -0.07 -12.39 -14.24
N TYR A 112 0.83 -11.43 -14.03
CA TYR A 112 1.85 -11.47 -12.99
C TYR A 112 1.38 -10.67 -11.77
N ILE A 113 1.35 -11.31 -10.61
CA ILE A 113 0.71 -10.76 -9.40
C ILE A 113 1.66 -10.94 -8.21
N ALA A 114 1.78 -9.91 -7.36
CA ALA A 114 2.62 -9.97 -6.17
C ALA A 114 2.18 -11.10 -5.20
N PRO A 115 3.08 -11.98 -4.75
CA PRO A 115 2.74 -13.04 -3.80
C PRO A 115 2.49 -12.50 -2.37
N PRO A 116 2.03 -13.34 -1.42
CA PRO A 116 1.96 -12.97 -0.01
C PRO A 116 3.27 -12.36 0.51
N PRO A 117 3.21 -11.33 1.39
CA PRO A 117 2.05 -10.88 2.15
C PRO A 117 1.11 -9.91 1.41
N ALA A 118 1.38 -9.57 0.14
CA ALA A 118 0.42 -8.82 -0.67
C ALA A 118 -0.82 -9.67 -0.97
N SER A 119 -1.95 -9.03 -1.33
CA SER A 119 -3.23 -9.72 -1.57
C SER A 119 -3.32 -10.42 -2.94
N GLY A 120 -2.19 -10.77 -3.57
CA GLY A 120 -2.21 -11.35 -4.91
C GLY A 120 -2.69 -12.80 -4.97
N ASP A 121 -2.56 -13.54 -3.87
CA ASP A 121 -3.14 -14.88 -3.72
C ASP A 121 -4.68 -14.83 -3.75
N VAL A 122 -5.27 -13.82 -3.11
CA VAL A 122 -6.70 -13.52 -3.15
C VAL A 122 -7.14 -13.25 -4.58
N LEU A 123 -6.44 -12.34 -5.27
CA LEU A 123 -6.76 -12.01 -6.66
C LEU A 123 -6.66 -13.22 -7.59
N THR A 124 -5.58 -14.00 -7.48
CA THR A 124 -5.37 -15.23 -8.25
C THR A 124 -6.51 -16.22 -8.05
N GLN A 125 -6.97 -16.39 -6.80
CA GLN A 125 -8.07 -17.27 -6.45
C GLN A 125 -9.43 -16.81 -7.01
N ILE A 126 -9.67 -15.50 -7.05
CA ILE A 126 -10.88 -14.92 -7.64
C ILE A 126 -10.89 -15.18 -9.14
N ILE A 127 -9.78 -14.91 -9.83
CA ILE A 127 -9.65 -15.15 -11.28
C ILE A 127 -9.89 -16.62 -11.59
N LYS A 128 -9.21 -17.54 -10.89
CA LYS A 128 -9.37 -19.00 -11.11
C LYS A 128 -10.81 -19.47 -10.93
N ARG A 129 -11.53 -18.93 -9.93
CA ARG A 129 -12.94 -19.27 -9.70
C ARG A 129 -13.87 -18.66 -10.75
N ALA A 130 -13.66 -17.41 -11.13
CA ALA A 130 -14.46 -16.74 -12.14
C ALA A 130 -14.23 -17.31 -13.55
N LYS A 131 -13.09 -17.94 -13.83
CA LYS A 131 -12.87 -18.70 -15.08
C LYS A 131 -13.80 -19.90 -15.23
N GLN A 132 -14.26 -20.53 -14.14
CA GLN A 132 -15.14 -21.69 -14.20
C GLN A 132 -16.49 -21.41 -14.89
N PRO A 133 -17.20 -20.30 -14.60
CA PRO A 133 -18.38 -19.90 -15.36
C PRO A 133 -18.07 -19.27 -16.73
N GLY A 134 -16.81 -19.28 -17.19
CA GLY A 134 -16.43 -18.81 -18.52
C GLY A 134 -15.98 -17.35 -18.60
N LEU A 135 -15.47 -16.77 -17.49
CA LEU A 135 -14.86 -15.44 -17.54
C LEU A 135 -13.75 -15.39 -18.59
N SER A 136 -13.89 -14.45 -19.51
CA SER A 136 -12.90 -14.02 -20.51
C SER A 136 -12.84 -12.50 -20.57
N LEU A 137 -11.79 -11.93 -21.13
CA LEU A 137 -11.70 -10.49 -21.37
C LEU A 137 -12.83 -10.02 -22.30
N ALA A 138 -13.16 -10.82 -23.32
CA ALA A 138 -14.26 -10.54 -24.23
C ALA A 138 -15.62 -10.44 -23.50
N SER A 139 -15.86 -11.28 -22.49
CA SER A 139 -17.10 -11.21 -21.70
C SER A 139 -17.21 -9.95 -20.83
N VAL A 140 -16.09 -9.37 -20.41
CA VAL A 140 -16.07 -8.13 -19.61
C VAL A 140 -16.27 -6.91 -20.50
N SER A 141 -15.74 -6.94 -21.72
CA SER A 141 -15.83 -5.82 -22.68
C SER A 141 -17.14 -5.79 -23.48
N SER A 142 -17.93 -6.86 -23.46
CA SER A 142 -19.21 -6.95 -24.18
C SER A 142 -20.37 -6.39 -23.34
N VAL A 143 -21.18 -5.50 -23.92
CA VAL A 143 -22.37 -4.94 -23.27
C VAL A 143 -23.40 -6.02 -22.90
N GLU A 144 -23.54 -7.06 -23.73
CA GLU A 144 -24.51 -8.14 -23.51
C GLU A 144 -24.08 -9.08 -22.38
N ASN A 145 -22.78 -9.34 -22.24
CA ASN A 145 -22.23 -10.31 -21.29
C ASN A 145 -21.61 -9.70 -20.04
N ALA A 146 -21.39 -8.38 -20.01
CA ALA A 146 -20.73 -7.68 -18.91
C ALA A 146 -21.43 -7.93 -17.57
N SER A 147 -22.77 -7.83 -17.53
CA SER A 147 -23.55 -8.05 -16.29
C SER A 147 -23.32 -9.44 -15.70
N THR A 148 -23.33 -10.47 -16.55
CA THR A 148 -23.02 -11.86 -16.16
C THR A 148 -21.58 -11.99 -15.68
N ALA A 149 -20.61 -11.44 -16.43
CA ALA A 149 -19.20 -11.48 -16.07
C ALA A 149 -18.93 -10.80 -14.71
N TYR A 150 -19.49 -9.61 -14.48
CA TYR A 150 -19.35 -8.91 -13.20
C TYR A 150 -20.01 -9.67 -12.05
N ARG A 151 -21.21 -10.22 -12.26
CA ARG A 151 -21.88 -11.06 -11.25
C ARG A 151 -21.00 -12.25 -10.86
N ASP A 152 -20.39 -12.91 -11.84
CA ASP A 152 -19.59 -14.10 -11.61
C ASP A 152 -18.26 -13.76 -10.91
N ILE A 153 -17.63 -12.64 -11.26
CA ILE A 153 -16.48 -12.08 -10.53
C ILE A 153 -16.85 -11.77 -9.08
N LEU A 154 -17.98 -11.10 -8.85
CA LEU A 154 -18.44 -10.75 -7.50
C LEU A 154 -18.74 -11.99 -6.66
N ASN A 155 -19.40 -12.99 -7.24
CA ASN A 155 -19.67 -14.27 -6.58
C ASN A 155 -18.36 -14.99 -6.22
N ALA A 156 -17.39 -15.03 -7.14
CA ALA A 156 -16.07 -15.60 -6.88
C ALA A 156 -15.35 -14.85 -5.75
N ALA A 157 -15.35 -13.51 -5.77
CA ALA A 157 -14.79 -12.68 -4.72
C ALA A 157 -15.42 -12.96 -3.35
N GLN A 158 -16.75 -12.97 -3.26
CA GLN A 158 -17.46 -13.27 -2.02
C GLN A 158 -17.09 -14.64 -1.45
N GLN A 159 -16.98 -15.67 -2.29
CA GLN A 159 -16.57 -17.00 -1.85
C GLN A 159 -15.14 -17.02 -1.31
N VAL A 160 -14.21 -16.35 -2.00
CA VAL A 160 -12.81 -16.24 -1.54
C VAL A 160 -12.74 -15.51 -0.21
N TYR A 161 -13.35 -14.34 -0.08
CA TYR A 161 -13.35 -13.59 1.18
C TYR A 161 -13.99 -14.36 2.34
N ARG A 162 -15.07 -15.12 2.10
CA ARG A 162 -15.67 -16.00 3.11
C ARG A 162 -14.68 -17.08 3.57
N SER A 163 -13.95 -17.71 2.65
CA SER A 163 -12.93 -18.71 3.00
C SER A 163 -11.74 -18.13 3.76
N LEU A 164 -11.34 -16.88 3.48
CA LEU A 164 -10.31 -16.19 4.25
C LEU A 164 -10.79 -15.88 5.67
N SER A 165 -12.05 -15.43 5.82
CA SER A 165 -12.63 -15.14 7.13
C SER A 165 -12.82 -16.38 8.01
N SER A 166 -13.11 -17.55 7.43
CA SER A 166 -13.16 -18.82 8.17
C SER A 166 -11.77 -19.32 8.58
N PHE A 167 -10.73 -19.02 7.79
CA PHE A 167 -9.33 -19.34 8.09
C PHE A 167 -8.74 -18.40 9.17
N LEU A 168 -9.02 -17.09 9.09
CA LEU A 168 -8.62 -16.09 10.09
C LEU A 168 -9.46 -16.19 11.38
N GLY A 169 -10.70 -16.65 11.29
CA GLY A 169 -11.61 -16.86 12.42
C GLY A 169 -11.21 -17.97 13.38
N GLN A 170 -10.22 -18.81 13.04
CA GLN A 170 -9.63 -19.77 13.99
C GLN A 170 -8.44 -19.19 14.80
N LYS A 171 -7.94 -17.98 14.48
CA LYS A 171 -6.77 -17.41 15.18
C LYS A 171 -6.99 -16.08 15.90
N GLN A 172 -8.17 -15.46 15.82
CA GLN A 172 -8.47 -14.26 16.62
C GLN A 172 -9.88 -14.30 17.21
N SER A 173 -9.93 -14.56 18.52
CA SER A 173 -11.04 -14.15 19.38
C SER A 173 -11.01 -12.62 19.52
N ARG A 174 -12.19 -12.00 19.34
CA ARG A 174 -12.56 -10.61 19.68
C ARG A 174 -11.86 -9.49 18.90
N ASP A 175 -12.51 -9.02 17.83
CA ASP A 175 -13.23 -7.75 17.85
C ASP A 175 -14.00 -7.55 16.53
N ARG A 176 -15.34 -7.59 16.57
CA ARG A 176 -16.19 -7.14 15.46
C ARG A 176 -16.30 -5.61 15.52
N HIS A 177 -15.21 -4.92 15.28
CA HIS A 177 -15.29 -3.55 14.82
C HIS A 177 -15.45 -3.62 13.30
N SER A 178 -16.49 -2.97 12.78
CA SER A 178 -16.71 -2.77 11.35
C SER A 178 -15.36 -2.53 10.67
N MET A 179 -14.94 -3.45 9.80
CA MET A 179 -13.76 -3.26 8.94
C MET A 179 -14.08 -2.10 8.01
N LYS A 180 -13.95 -0.86 8.50
CA LYS A 180 -13.68 0.28 7.66
C LYS A 180 -12.37 -0.07 6.97
N VAL A 181 -12.45 -0.35 5.67
CA VAL A 181 -11.26 -0.63 4.88
C VAL A 181 -10.45 0.66 4.92
N ALA A 182 -9.37 0.68 5.70
CA ALA A 182 -8.42 1.78 5.69
C ALA A 182 -7.60 1.66 4.39
N LEU A 183 -8.21 2.13 3.30
CA LEU A 183 -7.74 2.04 1.90
C LEU A 183 -6.79 3.20 1.54
N ALA A 184 -5.90 3.60 2.43
CA ALA A 184 -4.83 4.50 2.03
C ALA A 184 -3.72 3.66 1.42
N GLY A 185 -3.64 3.63 0.09
CA GLY A 185 -2.57 3.00 -0.66
C GLY A 185 -2.25 3.80 -1.92
N SER A 186 -1.01 3.76 -2.36
CA SER A 186 -0.56 4.38 -3.61
C SER A 186 -0.05 3.31 -4.55
N GLN A 187 -0.42 3.41 -5.82
CA GLN A 187 0.10 2.55 -6.89
C GLN A 187 0.84 3.40 -7.91
N LEU A 188 2.02 2.94 -8.32
CA LEU A 188 2.82 3.58 -9.36
C LEU A 188 3.20 2.52 -10.40
N THR A 189 2.90 2.83 -11.65
CA THR A 189 3.27 2.03 -12.82
C THR A 189 4.13 2.89 -13.73
N ILE A 190 5.30 2.38 -14.09
CA ILE A 190 6.21 2.99 -15.07
C ILE A 190 6.41 1.97 -16.19
N VAL A 191 6.26 2.43 -17.43
CA VAL A 191 6.53 1.65 -18.64
C VAL A 191 7.43 2.49 -19.52
N ASP A 192 8.52 1.90 -20.01
CA ASP A 192 9.40 2.54 -20.99
C ASP A 192 9.17 2.00 -22.41
N ASP A 193 9.82 2.64 -23.39
CA ASP A 193 9.74 2.29 -24.81
C ASP A 193 10.44 0.96 -25.16
N SER A 194 11.28 0.46 -24.25
CA SER A 194 11.98 -0.81 -24.36
C SER A 194 11.15 -1.98 -23.82
N GLY A 195 9.97 -1.71 -23.27
CA GLY A 195 9.06 -2.70 -22.70
C GLY A 195 9.38 -3.10 -21.26
N ASN A 196 10.24 -2.35 -20.56
CA ASN A 196 10.43 -2.55 -19.14
C ASN A 196 9.21 -2.01 -18.39
N VAL A 197 8.72 -2.80 -17.44
CA VAL A 197 7.55 -2.45 -16.62
C VAL A 197 7.95 -2.53 -15.16
N PHE A 198 7.72 -1.44 -14.42
CA PHE A 198 7.87 -1.39 -12.98
C PHE A 198 6.52 -1.05 -12.34
N VAL A 199 6.04 -1.91 -11.45
CA VAL A 199 4.79 -1.72 -10.70
C VAL A 199 5.10 -1.80 -9.22
N THR A 200 4.65 -0.80 -8.46
CA THR A 200 4.72 -0.81 -6.99
C THR A 200 3.37 -0.47 -6.40
N VAL A 201 3.06 -1.12 -5.28
CA VAL A 201 1.91 -0.84 -4.42
C VAL A 201 2.48 -0.56 -3.03
N GLY A 202 2.09 0.57 -2.44
CA GLY A 202 2.56 1.03 -1.14
C GLY A 202 1.43 1.57 -0.27
#